data_AF-A0A9C9SDA5-F1
#
_entry.id   AF-A0A9C9SDA5-F1
#
_cell.length_a   1.000
_cell.length_b   1.000
_cell.length_c   1.000
_cell.angle_alpha   90.00
_cell.angle_beta   90.00
_cell.angle_gamma   90.00
#
_symmetry.space_group_name_H-M   'P 1'
#
loop_
_entity.id
_entity.type
_entity.pdbx_description
1 polymer ?
#
loop_
_entity_poly.entity_id
_entity_poly.type
_entity_poly.pdbx_seq_one_letter_code
_entity_poly.pdbx_strand_id
1 'polypeptide(L)'
;MSDFPQQEFDFDAWSTLARSDPEAFEAAREEAVRSLIDGMPAASRRRLTGLQWRIDMERARAANPTASFLRLSEMMWDSFYRQREHLNSLLERHRDSTAARTGGGCASIIPLRRVN
;
A
#
# COMPACT_ATOMS: atom_id res chain seq x y z
N MET A 1 -15.33 9.69 1.95
CA MET A 1 -14.81 9.06 0.72
C MET A 1 -13.66 9.94 0.30
N SER A 2 -12.43 9.44 0.39
CA SER A 2 -11.21 10.25 0.47
C SER A 2 -11.01 11.18 -0.74
N ASP A 3 -11.04 12.48 -0.49
CA ASP A 3 -10.54 13.52 -1.39
C ASP A 3 -9.01 13.45 -1.35
N PHE A 4 -8.41 12.66 -2.25
CA PHE A 4 -6.99 12.83 -2.54
C PHE A 4 -6.91 14.01 -3.50
N PRO A 5 -6.25 15.12 -3.13
CA PRO A 5 -6.11 16.25 -4.04
C PRO A 5 -5.45 15.73 -5.32
N GLN A 6 -6.19 15.81 -6.43
CA GLN A 6 -5.66 15.56 -7.77
C GLN A 6 -4.73 16.73 -8.09
N GLN A 7 -3.52 16.69 -7.55
CA GLN A 7 -2.46 17.59 -7.98
C GLN A 7 -2.17 17.22 -9.43
N GLU A 8 -2.43 18.14 -10.34
CA GLU A 8 -2.18 17.98 -11.78
C GLU A 8 -0.67 17.74 -11.96
N PHE A 9 -0.29 16.47 -12.12
CA PHE A 9 1.10 16.08 -12.35
C PHE A 9 1.43 16.30 -13.83
N ASP A 10 2.22 17.32 -14.12
CA ASP A 10 2.68 17.61 -15.48
C ASP A 10 3.80 16.64 -15.90
N PHE A 11 3.41 15.55 -16.55
CA PHE A 11 4.36 14.54 -17.03
C PHE A 11 5.33 15.10 -18.07
N ASP A 12 4.87 15.97 -18.97
CA ASP A 12 5.68 16.47 -20.09
C ASP A 12 6.80 17.38 -19.59
N ALA A 13 6.51 18.22 -18.59
CA ALA A 13 7.52 19.04 -17.93
C ALA A 13 8.59 18.19 -17.23
N TRP A 14 8.19 17.15 -16.48
CA TRP A 14 9.12 16.26 -15.78
C TRP A 14 9.94 15.40 -16.75
N SER A 15 9.33 14.93 -17.84
CA SER A 15 10.02 14.20 -18.90
C SER A 15 11.07 15.05 -19.61
N THR A 16 10.72 16.31 -19.88
CA THR A 16 11.65 17.29 -20.46
C THR A 16 12.81 17.53 -19.51
N LEU A 17 12.52 17.80 -18.23
CA LEU A 17 13.53 18.03 -17.20
C LEU A 17 14.49 16.84 -17.07
N ALA A 18 13.99 15.61 -17.02
CA ALA A 18 14.81 14.42 -16.94
C ALA A 18 15.77 14.24 -18.13
N ARG A 19 15.40 14.75 -19.32
CA ARG A 19 16.21 14.67 -20.54
C ARG A 19 17.22 15.81 -20.64
N SER A 20 16.85 17.02 -20.21
CA SER A 20 17.70 18.21 -20.31
C SER A 20 18.66 18.36 -19.14
N ASP A 21 18.21 18.03 -17.92
CA ASP A 21 18.96 18.19 -16.69
C ASP A 21 18.60 17.07 -15.69
N PRO A 22 19.30 15.93 -15.76
CA PRO A 22 19.06 14.80 -14.86
C PRO A 22 19.27 15.14 -13.37
N GLU A 23 20.20 16.03 -13.04
CA GLU A 23 20.47 16.40 -11.63
C GLU A 23 19.32 17.24 -11.06
N ALA A 24 18.84 18.23 -11.83
CA ALA A 24 17.67 19.02 -11.43
C ALA A 24 16.40 18.16 -11.31
N PHE A 25 16.23 17.16 -12.18
CA PHE A 25 15.15 16.18 -12.06
C PHE A 25 15.23 15.38 -10.76
N GLU A 26 16.41 14.87 -10.41
CA GLU A 26 16.61 14.09 -9.18
C GLU A 26 16.29 14.95 -7.94
N ALA A 27 16.74 16.22 -7.91
CA ALA A 27 16.43 17.16 -6.85
C ALA A 27 14.92 17.47 -6.75
N ALA A 28 14.27 17.73 -7.89
CA ALA A 28 12.83 17.99 -7.94
C ALA A 28 12.02 16.77 -7.46
N ARG A 29 12.44 15.55 -7.83
CA ARG A 29 11.81 14.32 -7.34
C ARG A 29 11.94 14.20 -5.82
N GLU A 30 13.13 14.38 -5.27
CA GLU A 30 13.34 14.28 -3.83
C GLU A 30 12.46 15.25 -3.05
N GLU A 31 12.33 16.49 -3.54
CA GLU A 31 11.51 17.51 -2.90
C GLU A 31 10.00 17.18 -2.98
N ALA A 32 9.53 16.69 -4.11
CA ALA A 32 8.13 16.26 -4.26
C ALA A 32 7.79 15.11 -3.31
N VAL A 33 8.69 14.13 -3.17
CA VAL A 33 8.50 13.00 -2.25
C VAL A 33 8.55 13.47 -0.80
N ARG A 34 9.50 14.34 -0.45
CA ARG A 34 9.62 14.90 0.91
C ARG A 34 8.37 15.66 1.31
N SER A 35 7.88 16.54 0.43
CA SER A 35 6.64 17.28 0.62
C SER A 35 5.44 16.36 0.90
N LEU A 36 5.34 15.25 0.15
CA LEU A 36 4.30 14.25 0.37
C LEU A 36 4.42 13.59 1.76
N ILE A 37 5.63 13.19 2.16
CA ILE A 37 5.88 12.53 3.46
C ILE A 37 5.60 13.50 4.61
N ASP A 38 6.02 14.76 4.48
CA ASP A 38 5.84 15.79 5.50
C ASP A 38 4.36 16.13 5.71
N GLY A 39 3.55 16.11 4.64
CA GLY A 39 2.10 16.28 4.69
C GLY A 39 1.33 15.14 5.37
N MET A 40 1.95 14.00 5.67
CA MET A 40 1.27 12.84 6.27
C MET A 40 1.17 12.93 7.80
N PRO A 41 0.14 12.30 8.42
CA PRO A 41 0.03 12.20 9.88
C PRO A 41 1.28 11.56 10.50
N ALA A 42 1.64 11.99 11.72
CA ALA A 42 2.84 11.54 12.42
C ALA A 42 2.95 10.00 12.54
N ALA A 43 1.82 9.31 12.72
CA ALA A 43 1.75 7.85 12.77
C ALA A 43 2.24 7.18 11.48
N SER A 44 1.99 7.80 10.31
CA SER A 44 2.38 7.28 9.00
C SER A 44 3.74 7.81 8.54
N ARG A 45 4.09 9.05 8.91
CA ARG A 45 5.33 9.72 8.47
C ARG A 45 6.59 8.92 8.74
N ARG A 46 6.74 8.37 9.96
CA ARG A 46 7.90 7.54 10.34
C ARG A 46 8.07 6.33 9.42
N ARG A 47 6.97 5.63 9.13
CA ARG A 47 6.99 4.44 8.27
C ARG A 47 7.31 4.80 6.82
N LEU A 48 6.73 5.89 6.31
CA LEU A 48 6.98 6.38 4.95
C LEU A 48 8.42 6.85 4.77
N THR A 49 8.99 7.54 5.76
CA THR A 49 10.40 7.97 5.74
C THR A 49 11.34 6.77 5.62
N GLY A 50 11.11 5.72 6.42
CA GLY A 50 11.91 4.50 6.35
C GLY A 50 11.76 3.75 5.01
N LEU A 51 10.54 3.73 4.45
CA LEU A 51 10.30 3.15 3.13
C LEU A 51 11.04 3.93 2.04
N GLN A 52 10.96 5.26 2.07
CA GLN A 52 11.64 6.12 1.13
C GLN A 52 13.16 5.92 1.18
N TRP A 53 13.74 5.91 2.37
CA TRP A 53 15.17 5.61 2.54
C TRP A 53 15.56 4.26 1.92
N ARG A 54 14.72 3.23 2.08
CA ARG A 54 14.98 1.92 1.46
C ARG A 54 14.93 1.99 -0.07
N ILE A 55 13.96 2.71 -0.63
CA ILE A 55 13.85 2.96 -2.08
C ILE A 55 15.12 3.65 -2.59
N ASP A 56 15.58 4.69 -1.90
CA ASP A 56 16.78 5.44 -2.29
C ASP A 56 18.04 4.59 -2.25
N MET A 57 18.17 3.72 -1.25
CA MET A 57 19.29 2.77 -1.16
C MET A 57 19.27 1.72 -2.26
N GLU A 58 18.10 1.20 -2.63
CA GLU A 58 17.99 0.26 -3.76
C GLU A 58 18.30 0.94 -5.10
N ARG A 59 17.90 2.20 -5.27
CA ARG A 59 18.26 3.03 -6.44
C ARG A 59 19.76 3.27 -6.52
N ALA A 60 20.39 3.68 -5.42
CA ALA A 60 21.82 3.97 -5.38
C ALA A 60 22.71 2.74 -5.59
N ARG A 61 22.23 1.55 -5.20
CA ARG A 61 22.96 0.28 -5.37
C ARG A 61 22.81 -0.34 -6.75
N ALA A 62 21.78 0.03 -7.50
CA ALA A 62 21.51 -0.56 -8.81
C ALA A 62 22.53 -0.10 -9.85
N ALA A 63 22.97 -1.04 -10.71
CA ALA A 63 23.95 -0.73 -11.75
C ALA A 63 23.41 0.20 -12.86
N ASN A 64 22.09 0.27 -13.02
CA ASN A 64 21.42 1.14 -13.99
C ASN A 64 19.95 1.38 -13.58
N PRO A 65 19.28 2.38 -14.19
CA PRO A 65 17.89 2.73 -13.86
C PRO A 65 16.90 1.57 -14.04
N THR A 66 17.08 0.74 -15.07
CA THR A 66 16.21 -0.42 -15.33
C THR A 66 16.33 -1.49 -14.24
N ALA A 67 17.55 -1.77 -13.78
CA ALA A 67 17.79 -2.68 -12.67
C ALA A 67 17.15 -2.16 -11.38
N SER A 68 17.25 -0.86 -11.11
CA SER A 68 16.58 -0.24 -9.98
C SER A 68 15.06 -0.39 -10.08
N PHE A 69 14.48 -0.07 -11.25
CA PHE A 69 13.05 -0.22 -11.49
C PHE A 69 12.56 -1.65 -11.21
N LEU A 70 13.28 -2.67 -11.70
CA LEU A 70 12.92 -4.07 -11.46
C LEU A 70 12.92 -4.40 -9.95
N ARG A 71 13.95 -3.98 -9.21
CA ARG A 71 14.03 -4.17 -7.76
C ARG A 71 12.89 -3.48 -7.01
N LEU A 72 12.57 -2.24 -7.39
CA LEU A 72 11.44 -1.52 -6.81
C LEU A 72 10.11 -2.22 -7.12
N SER A 73 9.93 -2.75 -8.33
CA SER A 73 8.75 -3.52 -8.70
C SER A 73 8.61 -4.80 -7.87
N GLU A 74 9.70 -5.50 -7.60
CA GLU A 74 9.74 -6.69 -6.75
C GLU A 74 9.33 -6.35 -5.32
N MET A 75 9.83 -5.25 -4.75
CA MET A 75 9.43 -4.77 -3.42
C MET A 75 7.92 -4.47 -3.33
N MET A 76 7.35 -3.86 -4.38
CA MET A 76 5.91 -3.58 -4.44
C MET A 76 5.11 -4.89 -4.47
N TRP A 77 5.53 -5.85 -5.29
CA TRP A 77 4.89 -7.16 -5.38
C TRP A 77 4.98 -7.94 -4.06
N ASP A 78 6.13 -7.96 -3.39
CA ASP A 78 6.28 -8.61 -2.08
C ASP A 78 5.32 -8.02 -1.05
N SER A 79 5.22 -6.68 -0.99
CA SER A 79 4.26 -6.01 -0.11
C SER A 79 2.82 -6.40 -0.44
N PHE A 80 2.45 -6.42 -1.72
CA PHE A 80 1.12 -6.82 -2.17
C PHE A 80 0.78 -8.27 -1.77
N TYR A 81 1.71 -9.21 -2.00
CA TYR A 81 1.52 -10.61 -1.64
C TYR A 81 1.37 -10.78 -0.12
N ARG A 82 2.17 -10.08 0.69
CA ARG A 82 2.04 -10.09 2.15
C ARG A 82 0.68 -9.57 2.61
N GLN A 83 0.18 -8.49 2.00
CA GLN A 83 -1.13 -7.95 2.33
C GLN A 83 -2.26 -8.91 1.94
N ARG A 84 -2.18 -9.53 0.76
CA ARG A 84 -3.12 -10.55 0.31
C ARG A 84 -3.15 -11.75 1.26
N GLU A 85 -1.97 -12.23 1.66
CA GLU A 85 -1.83 -13.33 2.61
C GLU A 85 -2.44 -12.97 3.98
N HIS A 86 -2.13 -11.78 4.48
CA HIS A 86 -2.68 -11.30 5.73
C HIS A 86 -4.21 -11.22 5.68
N LEU A 87 -4.78 -10.68 4.60
CA LEU A 87 -6.22 -10.63 4.39
C LEU A 87 -6.85 -12.02 4.35
N ASN A 88 -6.28 -12.94 3.59
CA ASN A 88 -6.76 -14.33 3.51
C ASN A 88 -6.76 -14.99 4.89
N SER A 89 -5.68 -14.84 5.66
CA SER A 89 -5.59 -15.38 7.02
C SER A 89 -6.64 -14.79 7.98
N LEU A 90 -7.04 -13.52 7.81
CA LEU A 90 -8.12 -12.91 8.59
C LEU A 90 -9.48 -13.47 8.18
N LEU A 91 -9.71 -13.68 6.88
CA LEU A 91 -10.95 -14.25 6.35
C LEU A 91 -11.15 -15.71 6.78
N GLU A 92 -10.08 -16.51 6.77
CA GLU A 92 -10.08 -17.89 7.26
C GLU A 92 -10.43 -17.94 8.75
N ARG A 93 -9.73 -17.15 9.59
CA ARG A 93 -10.04 -17.06 11.03
C ARG A 93 -11.47 -16.62 11.30
N HIS A 94 -12.00 -15.69 10.51
CA HIS A 94 -13.39 -15.26 10.63
C HIS A 94 -14.36 -16.40 10.26
N ARG A 95 -14.09 -17.13 9.17
CA ARG A 95 -14.89 -18.28 8.75
C ARG A 95 -14.92 -19.37 9.83
N ASP A 96 -13.77 -19.72 10.40
CA ASP A 96 -13.66 -20.72 11.46
C ASP A 96 -14.39 -20.27 12.73
N SER A 97 -14.28 -18.99 13.09
CA SER A 97 -15.01 -18.40 14.21
C SER A 97 -16.53 -18.46 14.01
N THR A 98 -17.02 -18.23 12.78
CA THR A 98 -18.45 -18.37 12.47
C THR A 98 -18.93 -19.82 12.47
N ALA A 99 -18.11 -20.76 12.00
CA ALA A 99 -18.41 -22.18 12.00
C ALA A 99 -18.46 -22.78 13.41
N ALA A 100 -17.51 -22.39 14.29
CA ALA A 100 -17.49 -22.80 15.70
C ALA A 100 -18.73 -22.31 16.47
N ARG A 101 -19.24 -21.12 16.14
CA ARG A 101 -20.51 -20.60 16.70
C ARG A 101 -21.74 -21.39 16.28
N THR A 102 -21.78 -21.90 15.05
CA THR A 102 -22.90 -22.74 14.57
C THR A 102 -22.82 -24.19 15.07
N GLY A 103 -21.63 -24.69 15.43
CA GLY A 103 -21.43 -26.05 15.95
C GLY A 103 -21.76 -26.24 17.44
N GLY A 104 -21.92 -25.17 18.22
CA GLY A 104 -22.17 -25.22 19.68
C GLY A 104 -23.57 -24.82 20.13
N GLY A 105 -24.43 -24.34 19.23
CA GLY A 105 -25.78 -23.89 19.56
C GLY A 105 -26.84 -24.87 19.08
N CYS A 106 -27.36 -25.70 19.99
CA CYS A 106 -28.68 -26.28 19.83
C CYS A 106 -29.68 -25.13 19.67
N ALA A 107 -29.99 -24.75 18.43
CA ALA A 107 -31.07 -23.81 18.17
C ALA A 107 -32.37 -24.54 18.52
N SER A 108 -32.95 -24.21 19.67
CA SER A 108 -34.27 -24.72 20.05
C SER A 108 -35.29 -24.11 19.09
N ILE A 109 -35.70 -24.90 18.10
CA ILE A 109 -36.80 -24.57 17.20
C ILE A 109 -38.06 -24.53 18.07
N ILE A 110 -38.54 -23.33 18.40
CA ILE A 110 -39.82 -23.14 19.07
C ILE A 110 -40.92 -23.42 18.02
N PRO A 111 -41.73 -24.48 18.16
CA PRO A 111 -42.78 -24.77 17.19
C PRO A 111 -43.86 -23.70 17.26
N LEU A 112 -44.17 -23.06 16.12
CA LEU A 112 -45.28 -22.14 16.01
C LEU A 112 -46.59 -22.93 16.10
N ARG A 113 -47.23 -22.86 17.26
CA ARG A 113 -48.56 -23.46 17.49
C ARG A 113 -49.58 -22.66 16.69
N ARG A 114 -50.15 -23.28 15.65
CA ARG A 114 -51.30 -22.70 14.94
C ARG A 114 -52.48 -22.65 15.91
N VAL A 115 -52.92 -21.45 16.27
CA VAL A 115 -54.16 -21.22 16.99
C VAL A 115 -55.27 -21.32 15.94
N ASN A 116 -56.16 -22.30 16.10
CA ASN A 116 -57.46 -22.35 15.41
C ASN A 116 -58.45 -21.46 16.16
#